data_AF-A0A4Q6XGW9-F1
#
_entry.id   AF-A0A4Q6XGW9-F1
#
_cell.length_a   1.000
_cell.length_b   1.000
_cell.length_c   1.000
_cell.angle_alpha   90.00
_cell.angle_beta   90.00
_cell.angle_gamma   90.00
#
_symmetry.space_group_name_H-M   'P 1'
#
loop_
_entity.id
_entity.type
_entity.pdbx_description
1 polymer ?
#
loop_
_entity_poly.entity_id
_entity_poly.type
_entity_poly.pdbx_seq_one_letter_code
_entity_poly.pdbx_strand_id
1 'polypeptide(L)'
;MQEYPKALYIDKKKSSIAKNAEHEKKLREIGFVDYSEAPEPINENIGQTESQVNDVDLIPVEQFDALGEKLAEKEQQLNVVVSERDKLKAENDDLKAQLKKEQELVDKLEAATAPKQPEKPQDAAPDYSKLTAKELREILDAKGFKYLQRDNVDTLRALLTQPVKTEE
;
A
#
# COMPACT_ATOMS: atom_id res chain seq x y z
N MET A 1 -46.30 16.56 47.43
CA MET A 1 -46.62 15.57 46.37
C MET A 1 -46.08 14.25 46.85
N GLN A 2 -46.89 13.19 46.91
CA GLN A 2 -46.41 11.90 47.42
C GLN A 2 -45.47 11.25 46.41
N GLU A 3 -44.22 11.07 46.81
CA GLU A 3 -43.18 10.33 46.09
C GLU A 3 -43.45 8.82 46.23
N TYR A 4 -44.55 8.36 45.62
CA TYR A 4 -44.66 6.96 45.26
C TYR A 4 -44.13 6.77 43.85
N PRO A 5 -43.42 5.67 43.56
CA PRO A 5 -43.20 4.51 44.43
C PRO A 5 -42.17 4.74 45.57
N LYS A 6 -42.44 4.18 46.76
CA LYS A 6 -41.55 4.26 47.93
C LYS A 6 -40.99 2.88 48.29
N ALA A 7 -39.68 2.75 48.42
CA ALA A 7 -39.04 1.52 48.84
C ALA A 7 -39.03 1.40 50.37
N LEU A 8 -39.46 0.25 50.88
CA LEU A 8 -39.46 -0.09 52.30
C LEU A 8 -38.70 -1.39 52.53
N TYR A 9 -38.14 -1.57 53.72
CA TYR A 9 -37.22 -2.64 54.07
C TYR A 9 -37.61 -3.30 55.38
N ILE A 10 -37.41 -4.62 55.51
CA ILE A 10 -37.60 -5.35 56.78
C ILE A 10 -36.30 -6.01 57.26
N ASP A 11 -35.40 -6.34 56.34
CA ASP A 11 -34.06 -6.85 56.63
C ASP A 11 -33.09 -6.49 55.48
N LYS A 12 -31.80 -6.86 55.60
CA LYS A 12 -30.77 -6.59 54.58
C LYS A 12 -31.06 -7.21 53.20
N LYS A 13 -31.97 -8.17 53.09
CA LYS A 13 -32.22 -8.97 51.87
C LYS A 13 -33.64 -8.81 51.31
N LYS A 14 -34.55 -8.19 52.05
CA LYS A 14 -35.97 -8.08 51.70
C LYS A 14 -36.41 -6.61 51.70
N SER A 15 -36.79 -6.16 50.51
CA SER A 15 -37.40 -4.87 50.25
C SER A 15 -38.71 -5.03 49.48
N SER A 16 -39.65 -4.12 49.69
CA SER A 16 -40.90 -4.02 48.92
C SER A 16 -41.16 -2.58 48.50
N ILE A 17 -41.86 -2.39 47.39
CA ILE A 17 -42.16 -1.07 46.84
C ILE A 17 -43.64 -0.74 47.08
N ALA A 18 -43.90 0.23 47.94
CA ALA A 18 -45.21 0.82 48.14
C ALA A 18 -45.60 1.66 46.91
N LYS A 19 -46.79 1.39 46.36
CA LYS A 19 -47.28 2.04 45.13
C LYS A 19 -48.23 3.21 45.41
N ASN A 20 -48.77 3.25 46.63
CA ASN A 20 -49.66 4.30 47.14
C ASN A 20 -49.67 4.22 48.68
N ALA A 21 -50.36 5.18 49.32
CA ALA A 21 -50.38 5.31 50.76
C ALA A 21 -51.04 4.13 51.50
N GLU A 22 -52.09 3.53 50.92
CA GLU A 22 -52.71 2.34 51.51
C GLU A 22 -51.78 1.12 51.42
N HIS A 23 -50.99 0.99 50.35
CA HIS A 23 -50.01 -0.08 50.21
C HIS A 23 -48.84 0.10 51.20
N GLU A 24 -48.35 1.33 51.39
CA GLU A 24 -47.34 1.63 52.41
C GLU A 24 -47.84 1.26 53.81
N LYS A 25 -49.08 1.62 54.17
CA LYS A 25 -49.63 1.31 55.49
C LYS A 25 -49.68 -0.19 55.76
N LYS A 26 -50.12 -1.00 54.78
CA LYS A 26 -50.12 -2.46 54.89
C LYS A 26 -48.71 -3.03 55.04
N LEU A 27 -47.74 -2.49 54.31
CA LEU A 27 -46.34 -2.93 54.42
C LEU A 27 -45.76 -2.56 55.78
N ARG A 28 -46.06 -1.37 56.32
CA ARG A 28 -45.66 -0.96 57.67
C ARG A 28 -46.30 -1.82 58.77
N GLU A 29 -47.56 -2.22 58.62
CA GLU A 29 -48.21 -3.17 59.55
C GLU A 29 -47.53 -4.55 59.59
N ILE A 30 -46.90 -4.96 58.48
CA ILE A 30 -46.12 -6.21 58.36
C ILE A 30 -44.65 -6.00 58.79
N GLY A 31 -44.27 -4.78 59.19
CA GLY A 31 -42.95 -4.45 59.72
C GLY A 31 -41.94 -3.94 58.70
N PHE A 32 -42.36 -3.58 57.49
CA PHE A 32 -41.49 -2.85 56.56
C PHE A 32 -41.38 -1.38 56.97
N VAL A 33 -40.15 -0.87 57.02
CA VAL A 33 -39.83 0.50 57.44
C VAL A 33 -39.09 1.25 56.33
N ASP A 34 -39.02 2.57 56.44
CA ASP A 34 -38.19 3.38 55.55
C ASP A 34 -36.70 3.07 55.76
N TYR A 35 -35.86 3.39 54.79
CA TYR A 35 -34.41 3.23 54.93
C TYR A 35 -33.84 4.01 56.12
N SER A 36 -34.38 5.20 56.40
CA SER A 36 -34.00 6.02 57.57
C SER A 36 -34.44 5.43 58.91
N GLU A 37 -35.43 4.56 58.90
CA GLU A 37 -35.98 3.88 60.09
C GLU A 37 -35.44 2.44 60.21
N ALA A 38 -34.76 1.94 59.18
CA ALA A 38 -34.15 0.62 59.19
C ALA A 38 -33.03 0.57 60.23
N PRO A 39 -32.91 -0.52 61.00
CA PRO A 39 -31.82 -0.67 61.96
C PRO A 39 -30.49 -0.56 61.22
N GLU A 40 -29.55 0.20 61.80
CA GLU A 40 -28.21 0.32 61.23
C GLU A 40 -27.62 -1.09 61.01
N PRO A 41 -26.96 -1.32 59.87
CA PRO A 41 -26.37 -2.62 59.62
C PRO A 41 -25.34 -2.89 60.71
N ILE A 42 -25.63 -3.86 61.56
CA ILE A 42 -24.63 -4.43 62.46
C ILE A 42 -23.54 -5.00 61.54
N ASN A 43 -22.38 -4.35 61.52
CA ASN A 43 -21.19 -4.90 60.90
C ASN A 43 -20.69 -5.98 61.85
N GLU A 44 -21.05 -7.23 61.59
CA GLU A 44 -20.44 -8.40 62.27
C GLU A 44 -18.95 -8.56 61.93
N ASN A 45 -18.36 -7.61 61.19
CA ASN A 45 -16.98 -7.64 60.72
C ASN A 45 -16.24 -6.30 60.95
N ILE A 46 -16.50 -5.63 62.08
CA ILE A 46 -15.59 -4.57 62.54
C ILE A 46 -14.39 -5.25 63.19
N GLY A 47 -13.44 -5.68 62.36
CA GLY A 47 -12.15 -6.20 62.84
C GLY A 47 -11.52 -7.29 61.98
N GLN A 48 -11.33 -7.06 60.68
CA GLN A 48 -10.24 -7.57 59.84
C GLN A 48 -10.59 -7.34 58.36
N THR A 49 -10.28 -6.15 57.84
CA THR A 49 -9.93 -6.01 56.42
C THR A 49 -8.42 -6.00 56.33
N GLU A 50 -7.80 -7.09 56.76
CA GLU A 50 -6.50 -7.45 56.21
C GLU A 50 -6.81 -8.21 54.93
N SER A 51 -6.57 -7.59 53.79
CA SER A 51 -6.30 -8.38 52.59
C SER A 51 -5.10 -9.26 52.95
N GLN A 52 -5.34 -10.50 53.36
CA GLN A 52 -4.28 -11.49 53.56
C GLN A 52 -3.69 -11.78 52.19
N VAL A 53 -2.72 -10.96 51.79
CA VAL A 53 -1.78 -11.31 50.73
C VAL A 53 -0.84 -12.31 51.38
N ASN A 54 -0.86 -13.56 50.93
CA ASN A 54 0.10 -14.52 51.44
C ASN A 54 1.48 -14.11 50.91
N ASP A 55 2.55 -14.28 51.70
CA ASP A 55 3.91 -13.98 51.22
C ASP A 55 4.28 -14.76 49.94
N VAL A 56 3.59 -15.88 49.67
CA VAL A 56 3.73 -16.68 48.44
C VAL A 56 3.14 -15.98 47.20
N ASP A 57 2.21 -15.04 47.40
CA ASP A 57 1.58 -14.25 46.32
C ASP A 57 2.44 -13.02 45.95
N LEU A 58 3.51 -12.73 46.70
CA LEU A 58 4.43 -11.63 46.45
C LEU A 58 5.69 -12.13 45.74
N ILE A 59 6.04 -11.50 44.63
CA ILE A 59 7.33 -11.70 43.98
C ILE A 59 8.41 -10.91 44.73
N PRO A 60 9.59 -11.51 44.99
CA PRO A 60 10.71 -10.80 45.58
C PRO A 60 11.11 -9.57 44.75
N VAL A 61 11.54 -8.51 45.43
CA VAL A 61 11.95 -7.24 44.78
C VAL A 61 13.05 -7.48 43.77
N GLU A 62 13.98 -8.38 44.06
CA GLU A 62 15.08 -8.75 43.17
C GLU A 62 14.58 -9.38 41.87
N GLN A 63 13.48 -10.14 41.90
CA GLN A 63 12.87 -10.70 40.70
C GLN A 63 12.15 -9.62 39.89
N PHE A 64 11.49 -8.68 40.56
CA PHE A 64 10.85 -7.54 39.91
C PHE A 64 11.88 -6.63 39.23
N ASP A 65 12.96 -6.30 39.93
CA ASP A 65 14.06 -5.48 39.40
C ASP A 65 14.75 -6.16 38.22
N ALA A 66 15.01 -7.47 38.31
CA ALA A 66 15.57 -8.23 37.19
C ALA A 66 14.65 -8.24 35.96
N LEU A 67 13.33 -8.26 36.15
CA LEU A 67 12.37 -8.11 35.04
C LEU A 67 12.40 -6.69 34.46
N GLY A 68 12.52 -5.67 35.31
CA GLY A 68 12.65 -4.27 34.88
C GLY A 68 13.91 -4.02 34.05
N GLU A 69 15.06 -4.53 34.51
CA GLU A 69 16.33 -4.42 33.78
C GLU A 69 16.27 -5.15 32.43
N LYS A 70 15.77 -6.39 32.42
CA LYS A 70 15.61 -7.16 31.18
C LYS A 70 14.63 -6.50 30.21
N LEU A 71 13.58 -5.86 30.71
CA LEU A 71 12.66 -5.09 29.88
C LEU A 71 13.36 -3.89 29.25
N ALA A 72 14.11 -3.11 30.04
CA ALA A 72 14.86 -1.97 29.56
C ALA A 72 15.91 -2.36 28.50
N GLU A 73 16.65 -3.46 28.71
CA GLU A 73 17.58 -3.99 27.72
C GLU A 73 16.89 -4.38 26.41
N LYS A 74 15.72 -5.02 26.50
CA LYS A 74 14.94 -5.44 25.32
C LYS A 74 14.38 -4.25 24.56
N GLU A 75 13.92 -3.22 25.25
CA GLU A 75 13.48 -1.97 24.63
C GLU A 75 14.63 -1.26 23.90
N GLN A 76 15.82 -1.23 24.49
CA GLN A 76 17.02 -0.69 23.83
C GLN A 76 17.40 -1.50 22.58
N GLN A 77 17.44 -2.83 22.68
CA GLN A 77 17.70 -3.71 21.52
C GLN A 77 16.67 -3.50 20.41
N LEU A 78 15.39 -3.38 20.77
CA LEU A 78 14.32 -3.14 19.81
C LEU A 78 14.50 -1.80 19.10
N ASN A 79 14.84 -0.74 19.82
CA ASN A 79 15.09 0.57 19.22
C ASN A 79 16.26 0.55 18.23
N VAL A 80 17.35 -0.16 18.55
CA VAL A 80 18.48 -0.33 17.63
C VAL A 80 18.03 -1.04 16.35
N VAL A 81 17.36 -2.19 16.48
CA VAL A 81 16.86 -2.99 15.35
C VAL A 81 15.87 -2.20 14.49
N VAL A 82 14.98 -1.43 15.09
CA VAL A 82 14.04 -0.57 14.35
C VAL A 82 14.81 0.47 13.54
N SER A 83 15.82 1.11 14.12
CA SER A 83 16.65 2.09 13.42
C SER A 83 17.42 1.48 12.24
N GLU A 84 17.97 0.28 12.41
CA GLU A 84 18.68 -0.45 11.35
C GLU A 84 17.73 -0.87 10.24
N ARG A 85 16.54 -1.37 10.60
CA ARG A 85 15.50 -1.70 9.62
C ARG A 85 15.09 -0.49 8.79
N ASP A 86 14.96 0.68 9.40
CA ASP A 86 14.59 1.90 8.69
C ASP A 86 15.68 2.37 7.73
N LYS A 87 16.96 2.27 8.12
CA LYS A 87 18.10 2.52 7.23
C LYS A 87 18.12 1.55 6.05
N LEU A 88 18.03 0.25 6.32
CA LEU A 88 18.00 -0.78 5.29
C LEU A 88 16.82 -0.61 4.34
N LYS A 89 15.66 -0.19 4.84
CA LYS A 89 14.49 0.09 4.01
C LYS A 89 14.76 1.27 3.06
N ALA A 90 15.32 2.37 3.58
CA ALA A 90 15.68 3.52 2.75
C ALA A 90 16.70 3.14 1.66
N GLU A 91 17.75 2.39 2.01
CA GLU A 91 18.73 1.88 1.04
C GLU A 91 18.09 0.96 -0.01
N ASN A 92 17.15 0.10 0.39
CA ASN A 92 16.44 -0.79 -0.52
C ASN A 92 15.56 -0.01 -1.52
N ASP A 93 14.87 1.03 -1.04
CA ASP A 93 14.05 1.89 -1.88
C ASP A 93 14.91 2.69 -2.88
N ASP A 94 16.08 3.18 -2.44
CA ASP A 94 17.07 3.84 -3.32
C ASP A 94 17.64 2.88 -4.38
N LEU A 95 18.00 1.65 -3.98
CA LEU A 95 18.48 0.63 -4.91
C LEU A 95 17.43 0.24 -5.95
N LYS A 96 16.16 0.11 -5.55
CA LYS A 96 15.05 -0.12 -6.50
C LYS A 96 14.89 1.02 -7.48
N ALA A 97 15.03 2.27 -7.02
CA ALA A 97 14.98 3.44 -7.90
C ALA A 97 16.13 3.46 -8.90
N GLN A 98 17.35 3.07 -8.48
CA GLN A 98 18.50 2.93 -9.37
C GLN A 98 18.28 1.81 -10.39
N LEU A 99 17.82 0.63 -9.95
CA LEU A 99 17.52 -0.50 -10.81
C LEU A 99 16.51 -0.13 -11.90
N LYS A 100 15.46 0.62 -11.53
CA LYS A 100 14.46 1.10 -12.50
C LYS A 100 15.08 2.01 -13.55
N LYS A 101 15.94 2.96 -13.14
CA LYS A 101 16.64 3.85 -14.08
C LYS A 101 17.56 3.06 -15.01
N GLU A 102 18.27 2.08 -14.49
CA GLU A 102 19.16 1.23 -15.28
C GLU A 102 18.37 0.40 -16.30
N GLN A 103 17.23 -0.17 -15.91
CA GLN A 103 16.33 -0.86 -16.83
C GLN A 103 15.84 0.07 -17.95
N GLU A 104 15.43 1.31 -17.62
CA GLU A 104 15.02 2.30 -18.63
C GLU A 104 16.16 2.66 -19.60
N LEU A 105 17.42 2.61 -19.16
CA LEU A 105 18.58 2.82 -20.03
C LEU A 105 18.84 1.61 -20.93
N VAL A 106 18.70 0.39 -20.40
CA VAL A 106 18.81 -0.85 -21.18
C VAL A 106 17.75 -0.86 -22.28
N ASP A 107 16.49 -0.57 -21.96
CA ASP A 107 15.39 -0.54 -22.94
C ASP A 107 15.67 0.49 -24.07
N LYS A 108 16.24 1.66 -23.73
CA LYS A 108 16.64 2.67 -24.73
C LYS A 108 17.79 2.21 -25.60
N LEU A 109 18.79 1.52 -25.03
CA LEU A 109 19.92 0.95 -25.76
C LEU A 109 19.45 -0.17 -26.70
N GLU A 110 18.56 -1.05 -26.25
CA GLU A 110 17.93 -2.07 -27.08
C GLU A 110 17.14 -1.45 -28.23
N ALA A 111 16.35 -0.40 -27.97
CA ALA A 111 15.63 0.32 -29.02
C ALA A 111 16.58 1.02 -30.02
N ALA A 112 17.74 1.51 -29.57
CA ALA A 112 18.72 2.17 -30.43
C ALA A 112 19.59 1.19 -31.24
N THR A 113 19.80 -0.02 -30.72
CA THR A 113 20.57 -1.10 -31.36
C THR A 113 19.70 -2.04 -32.19
N ALA A 114 18.38 -1.97 -32.01
CA ALA A 114 17.42 -2.62 -32.90
C ALA A 114 17.75 -2.23 -34.34
N PRO A 115 17.90 -3.21 -35.27
CA PRO A 115 18.29 -2.91 -36.63
C PRO A 115 17.23 -1.97 -37.23
N LYS A 116 17.62 -0.71 -37.47
CA LYS A 116 16.88 0.16 -38.37
C LYS A 116 16.70 -0.64 -39.65
N GLN A 117 15.45 -0.87 -40.06
CA GLN A 117 15.17 -1.38 -41.40
C GLN A 117 16.05 -0.59 -42.37
N PRO A 118 16.73 -1.25 -43.32
CA PRO A 118 17.66 -0.56 -44.18
C PRO A 118 16.93 0.57 -44.89
N GLU A 119 17.20 1.81 -44.48
CA GLU A 119 16.93 2.98 -45.30
C GLU A 119 17.70 2.73 -46.60
N LYS A 120 16.95 2.50 -47.69
CA LYS A 120 17.53 2.36 -49.02
C LYS A 120 18.48 3.55 -49.22
N PRO A 121 19.78 3.32 -49.49
CA PRO A 121 20.69 4.42 -49.76
C PRO A 121 20.18 5.20 -50.97
N GLN A 122 19.80 6.46 -50.76
CA GLN A 122 19.31 7.36 -51.81
C GLN A 122 20.43 7.87 -52.75
N ASP A 123 21.68 7.46 -52.55
CA ASP A 123 22.83 7.86 -53.39
C ASP A 123 23.54 6.69 -54.11
N ALA A 124 22.96 5.49 -54.10
CA ALA A 124 23.42 4.45 -55.03
C ALA A 124 22.74 4.69 -56.39
N ALA A 125 23.54 5.04 -57.42
CA ALA A 125 23.06 5.03 -58.80
C ALA A 125 22.28 3.73 -59.05
N PRO A 126 21.00 3.79 -59.47
CA PRO A 126 20.19 2.58 -59.53
C PRO A 126 20.83 1.59 -60.50
N ASP A 127 21.07 0.37 -60.04
CA ASP A 127 21.66 -0.66 -60.90
C ASP A 127 20.60 -1.16 -61.90
N TYR A 128 20.68 -0.65 -63.13
CA TYR A 128 19.81 -1.02 -64.24
C TYR A 128 20.25 -2.31 -64.96
N SER A 129 21.33 -2.96 -64.51
CA SER A 129 21.97 -4.11 -65.20
C SER A 129 21.11 -5.37 -65.27
N LYS A 130 20.06 -5.46 -64.44
CA LYS A 130 19.15 -6.61 -64.39
C LYS A 130 17.78 -6.34 -65.02
N LEU A 131 17.51 -5.11 -65.46
CA LEU A 131 16.22 -4.76 -66.04
C LEU A 131 16.11 -5.15 -67.51
N THR A 132 14.90 -5.52 -67.90
CA THR A 132 14.52 -5.85 -69.28
C THR A 132 14.30 -4.58 -70.11
N ALA A 133 14.30 -4.72 -71.45
CA ALA A 133 14.04 -3.60 -72.36
C ALA A 133 12.70 -2.88 -72.06
N LYS A 134 11.68 -3.61 -71.61
CA LYS A 134 10.37 -3.06 -71.29
C LYS A 134 10.43 -2.20 -70.02
N GLU A 135 11.04 -2.71 -68.95
CA GLU A 135 11.17 -1.99 -67.68
C GLU A 135 12.05 -0.74 -67.81
N LEU A 136 13.11 -0.80 -68.63
CA LEU A 136 13.96 0.36 -68.91
C LEU A 136 13.20 1.48 -69.62
N ARG A 137 12.31 1.14 -70.55
CA ARG A 137 11.46 2.10 -71.27
C ARG A 137 10.46 2.78 -70.34
N GLU A 138 9.82 2.02 -69.47
CA GLU A 138 8.89 2.58 -68.47
C GLU A 138 9.60 3.58 -67.53
N ILE A 139 10.85 3.31 -67.15
CA ILE A 139 11.65 4.24 -66.34
C ILE A 139 12.07 5.48 -67.15
N LEU A 140 12.43 5.31 -68.43
CA LEU A 140 12.76 6.42 -69.32
C LEU A 140 11.54 7.32 -69.56
N ASP A 141 10.36 6.74 -69.77
CA ASP A 141 9.09 7.45 -69.91
C ASP A 141 8.76 8.24 -68.64
N ALA A 142 8.91 7.62 -67.46
CA ALA A 142 8.69 8.28 -66.16
C ALA A 142 9.69 9.43 -65.90
N LYS A 143 10.90 9.33 -66.45
CA LYS A 143 11.94 10.38 -66.37
C LYS A 143 11.89 11.39 -67.54
N GLY A 144 11.01 11.20 -68.52
CA GLY A 144 10.86 12.10 -69.68
C GLY A 144 11.97 12.00 -70.73
N PHE A 145 12.76 10.92 -70.74
CA PHE A 145 13.81 10.70 -71.74
C PHE A 145 13.24 10.15 -73.04
N LYS A 146 13.68 10.70 -74.17
CA LYS A 146 13.35 10.18 -75.52
C LYS A 146 14.26 9.00 -75.87
N TYR A 147 13.68 7.95 -76.43
CA TYR A 147 14.39 6.80 -76.98
C TYR A 147 13.73 6.34 -78.29
N LEU A 148 14.45 5.57 -79.10
CA LEU A 148 13.93 4.97 -80.33
C LEU A 148 13.42 3.55 -80.06
N GLN A 149 12.35 3.13 -80.74
CA GLN A 149 11.80 1.78 -80.58
C GLN A 149 12.80 0.65 -80.91
N ARG A 150 13.81 0.95 -81.72
CA ARG A 150 14.88 0.01 -82.11
C ARG A 150 16.09 0.05 -81.18
N ASP A 151 16.09 0.90 -80.14
CA ASP A 151 17.17 0.94 -79.17
C ASP A 151 17.22 -0.39 -78.39
N ASN A 152 18.43 -0.90 -78.26
CA ASN A 152 18.72 -2.12 -77.52
C ASN A 152 18.82 -1.83 -76.01
N VAL A 153 18.85 -2.90 -75.22
CA VAL A 153 18.90 -2.83 -73.74
C VAL A 153 20.08 -1.99 -73.25
N ASP A 154 21.23 -2.08 -73.91
CA ASP A 154 22.44 -1.34 -73.52
C ASP A 154 22.32 0.17 -73.75
N THR A 155 21.73 0.60 -74.87
CA THR A 155 21.47 2.02 -75.16
C THR A 155 20.47 2.61 -74.16
N LEU A 156 19.41 1.87 -73.81
CA LEU A 156 18.42 2.31 -72.84
C LEU A 156 19.02 2.46 -71.43
N ARG A 157 19.96 1.56 -71.05
CA ARG A 157 20.71 1.67 -69.78
C ARG A 157 21.68 2.85 -69.79
N ALA A 158 22.38 3.07 -70.90
CA ALA A 158 23.28 4.20 -71.04
C ALA A 158 22.56 5.53 -70.85
N LEU A 159 21.36 5.69 -71.43
CA LEU A 159 20.51 6.88 -71.25
C LEU A 159 20.12 7.12 -69.77
N LEU A 160 19.80 6.06 -69.02
CA LEU A 160 19.44 6.17 -67.61
C LEU A 160 20.62 6.43 -66.67
N THR A 161 21.85 6.11 -67.12
CA THR A 161 23.09 6.25 -66.35
C THR A 161 23.84 7.55 -66.71
N GLN A 162 23.40 8.28 -67.73
CA GLN A 162 23.95 9.59 -68.05
C GLN A 162 23.60 10.60 -66.95
N PRO A 163 24.55 11.45 -66.51
CA PRO A 163 24.23 12.57 -65.63
C PRO A 163 23.29 13.51 -66.40
N VAL A 164 22.13 13.82 -65.82
CA VAL A 164 21.17 14.75 -66.40
C VAL A 164 21.88 16.08 -66.64
N LYS A 165 22.12 16.43 -67.91
CA LYS A 165 22.48 17.80 -68.26
C LYS A 165 21.21 18.63 -68.10
N THR A 166 21.07 19.25 -66.94
CA THR A 166 20.20 20.40 -66.75
C THR A 166 20.78 21.51 -67.63
N GLU A 167 20.27 21.70 -68.85
CA GLU A 167 20.45 22.97 -69.55
C GLU A 167 19.59 24.01 -68.79
N GLU A 168 20.25 25.07 -68.33
CA GLU A 168 19.64 26.30 -67.76
C GLU A 168 18.68 26.99 -68.73
#